data_AF-A0A515KH96-F1
#
_entry.id   AF-A0A515KH96-F1
#
_cell.length_a   1.000
_cell.length_b   1.000
_cell.length_c   1.000
_cell.angle_alpha   90.00
_cell.angle_beta   90.00
_cell.angle_gamma   90.00
#
_symmetry.space_group_name_H-M   'P 1'
#
loop_
_entity.id
_entity.type
_entity.pdbx_description
1 polymer ?
#
loop_
_entity_poly.entity_id
_entity_poly.type
_entity_poly.pdbx_seq_one_letter_code
_entity_poly.pdbx_strand_id
1 'polypeptide(L)' 'MRLQIRRQRSDILRLQRAGIDITSAEALLSRMQDKVDGLCAERERLVGEQRLRLGKIVKGTPARSRA' A
#
# COMPACT_ATOMS: atom_id res chain seq x y z
N MET A 1 -5.31 0.86 -1.21
CA MET A 1 -4.34 0.59 -2.30
C MET A 1 -3.53 -0.69 -2.09
N ARG A 2 -2.47 -0.76 -1.25
CA ARG A 2 -1.65 -1.99 -1.08
C ARG A 2 -2.46 -3.28 -0.82
N LEU A 3 -3.49 -3.19 0.03
CA LEU A 3 -4.39 -4.33 0.31
C LEU A 3 -5.20 -4.77 -0.93
N GLN A 4 -5.63 -3.83 -1.77
CA GLN A 4 -6.39 -4.14 -2.99
C GLN A 4 -5.49 -4.83 -4.03
N ILE A 5 -4.26 -4.34 -4.22
CA ILE A 5 -3.28 -4.97 -5.11
C ILE A 5 -2.97 -6.41 -4.65
N ARG A 6 -2.85 -6.63 -3.34
CA ARG A 6 -2.70 -7.98 -2.78
C ARG A 6 -3.88 -8.90 -3.09
N ARG A 7 -5.12 -8.41 -3.01
CA ARG A 7 -6.31 -9.19 -3.38
C ARG A 7 -6.31 -9.52 -4.87
N GLN A 8 -5.99 -8.53 -5.72
CA GLN A 8 -5.87 -8.73 -7.16
C GLN A 8 -4.81 -9.78 -7.52
N ARG A 9 -3.68 -9.86 -6.80
CA ARG A 9 -2.71 -10.96 -6.98
C ARG A 9 -3.33 -12.33 -6.73
N SER A 10 -4.11 -12.48 -5.66
CA SER A 10 -4.80 -13.74 -5.37
C SER A 10 -5.79 -14.13 -6.45
N ASP A 11 -6.51 -13.16 -7.02
CA ASP A 11 -7.48 -13.42 -8.09
C ASP A 11 -6.78 -13.76 -9.42
N ILE A 12 -5.70 -13.07 -9.78
CA ILE A 12 -4.87 -13.40 -10.94
C ILE A 12 -4.33 -14.84 -10.84
N LEU A 13 -3.86 -15.26 -9.66
CA LEU A 13 -3.41 -16.65 -9.45
C LEU A 13 -4.54 -17.67 -9.63
N ARG A 14 -5.78 -17.33 -9.28
CA ARG A 14 -6.94 -18.20 -9.54
C ARG A 14 -7.22 -18.33 -11.02
N LEU A 15 -7.13 -17.23 -11.78
CA LEU A 15 -7.31 -17.24 -13.24
C LEU A 15 -6.21 -18.06 -13.93
N GLN A 16 -4.96 -17.94 -13.49
CA GLN A 16 -3.85 -18.76 -14.00
C GLN A 16 -4.08 -20.26 -13.78
N ARG A 17 -4.56 -20.65 -12.60
CA ARG A 17 -4.90 -22.05 -12.29
C ARG A 17 -6.07 -22.57 -13.15
N ALA A 18 -6.93 -21.67 -13.62
CA ALA A 18 -7.97 -21.99 -14.59
C ALA A 18 -7.47 -22.02 -16.05
N GLY A 19 -6.17 -21.83 -16.29
CA GLY A 19 -5.56 -21.87 -17.62
C GLY A 19 -5.75 -20.59 -18.43
N ILE A 20 -6.17 -19.50 -17.80
CA ILE A 20 -6.33 -18.19 -18.46
C ILE A 20 -4.97 -17.50 -18.51
N ASP A 21 -4.59 -16.95 -19.66
CA ASP A 21 -3.38 -16.13 -19.77
C ASP A 21 -3.52 -14.85 -18.94
N ILE A 22 -2.53 -14.61 -18.08
CA ILE A 22 -2.50 -13.50 -17.13
C ILE A 22 -1.36 -12.51 -17.39
N THR A 23 -0.57 -12.70 -18.44
CA THR A 23 0.66 -11.92 -18.71
C THR A 23 0.41 -10.41 -18.68
N SER A 24 -0.67 -9.95 -19.32
CA SER A 24 -1.05 -8.53 -19.36
C SER A 24 -1.50 -7.99 -17.99
N ALA A 25 -2.21 -8.82 -17.21
CA ALA A 25 -2.68 -8.47 -15.87
C ALA A 25 -1.53 -8.38 -14.87
N GLU A 26 -0.56 -9.29 -14.94
CA GLU A 26 0.65 -9.25 -14.11
C GLU A 26 1.49 -7.99 -14.40
N ALA A 27 1.71 -7.68 -15.68
CA ALA A 27 2.44 -6.49 -16.08
C ALA A 27 1.78 -5.20 -15.57
N LEU A 28 0.45 -5.11 -15.66
CA LEU A 28 -0.30 -3.97 -15.11
C LEU A 28 -0.18 -3.90 -13.58
N LEU A 29 -0.34 -5.04 -12.91
CA LEU A 29 -0.32 -5.09 -11.45
C LEU A 29 1.06 -4.75 -10.88
N SER A 30 2.14 -5.12 -11.58
CA SER A 30 3.50 -4.70 -11.24
C SER A 30 3.63 -3.18 -11.29
N ARG A 31 3.25 -2.54 -12.40
CA ARG A 31 3.32 -1.07 -12.54
C ARG A 31 2.49 -0.35 -11.48
N MET A 32 1.32 -0.89 -11.13
CA MET A 32 0.48 -0.34 -10.06
C MET A 32 1.16 -0.45 -8.69
N GLN A 33 1.80 -1.58 -8.40
CA GLN A 33 2.55 -1.79 -7.16
C GLN A 33 3.70 -0.79 -7.06
N ASP A 34 4.50 -0.66 -8.10
CA ASP A 34 5.65 0.26 -8.15
C ASP A 34 5.21 1.71 -7.91
N LYS A 35 4.11 2.12 -8.56
CA LYS A 35 3.56 3.47 -8.38
C LYS A 35 3.07 3.71 -6.96
N VAL A 36 2.37 2.75 -6.37
CA VAL A 36 1.87 2.85 -4.99
C VAL A 36 3.01 2.89 -3.99
N ASP A 37 4.04 2.06 -4.17
CA ASP A 37 5.20 2.06 -3.30
C ASP A 37 5.96 3.39 -3.38
N GLY A 38 6.13 3.96 -4.59
CA GLY A 38 6.70 5.30 -4.76
C GLY A 38 5.89 6.39 -4.06
N LEU A 39 4.55 6.36 -4.15
CA LEU A 39 3.68 7.32 -3.46
C LEU A 39 3.71 7.14 -1.93
N CYS A 40 3.82 5.90 -1.44
CA CYS A 40 3.97 5.62 -0.03
C CYS A 40 5.31 6.16 0.52
N ALA A 41 6.41 5.92 -0.20
CA ALA A 41 7.72 6.45 0.16
C ALA A 41 7.72 7.99 0.18
N GLU A 42 7.13 8.62 -0.83
CA GLU A 42 7.02 10.09 -0.88
C GLU A 42 6.18 10.63 0.28
N ARG A 43 5.05 9.98 0.59
CA ARG A 43 4.23 10.33 1.76
C ARG A 43 5.04 10.21 3.05
N GLU A 44 5.79 9.14 3.23
CA GLU A 44 6.61 8.92 4.43
C GLU A 44 7.69 9.98 4.57
N ARG A 45 8.35 10.36 3.46
CA ARG A 45 9.29 11.48 3.41
C ARG A 45 8.64 12.79 3.84
N LEU A 46 7.52 13.16 3.22
CA LEU A 46 6.80 14.40 3.53
C LEU A 46 6.25 14.43 4.96
N VAL A 47 5.75 13.30 5.46
CA VAL A 47 5.31 13.17 6.87
C VAL A 47 6.50 13.30 7.81
N GLY A 48 7.66 12.71 7.48
CA GLY A 48 8.91 12.87 8.23
C GLY A 48 9.35 14.33 8.28
N GLU A 49 9.44 14.99 7.13
CA GLU A 49 9.77 16.42 7.02
C GLU A 49 8.78 17.30 7.80
N GLN A 50 7.48 17.03 7.68
CA GLN A 50 6.46 17.77 8.43
C GLN A 50 6.60 17.56 9.94
N ARG A 51 6.90 16.34 10.41
CA ARG A 51 7.13 16.05 11.83
C ARG A 51 8.36 16.76 12.39
N LEU A 52 9.43 16.88 11.59
CA LEU A 52 10.62 17.64 11.95
C LEU A 52 10.32 19.14 12.00
N ARG A 53 9.59 19.67 11.00
CA ARG A 53 9.20 21.08 10.93
C ARG A 53 8.25 21.51 12.06
N LEU A 54 7.29 20.67 12.41
CA LEU A 54 6.27 20.98 13.43
C LEU A 54 6.73 20.66 14.86
N GLY A 55 7.99 20.28 15.08
CA GLY A 55 8.53 20.03 16.42
C GLY A 55 7.67 19.07 17.24
N LYS A 56 7.74 17.76 16.96
CA LYS A 56 7.08 16.71 17.76
C LYS A 56 5.60 17.02 18.09
N ILE A 57 4.72 17.08 17.09
CA ILE A 57 3.30 16.87 17.39
C ILE A 57 3.10 15.39 17.71
N VAL A 58 3.19 15.05 19.00
CA VAL A 58 2.74 13.78 19.57
C VAL A 58 1.25 13.66 19.25
N LYS A 59 0.90 12.88 18.22
CA LYS A 59 -0.49 12.51 17.98
C LYS A 59 -0.78 11.14 18.58
N GLY A 60 -1.43 11.17 19.73
CA GLY A 60 -2.30 10.10 20.21
C GLY A 60 -2.19 9.84 21.70
N THR A 61 -3.05 10.47 22.50
CA THR A 61 -3.48 9.89 23.78
C THR A 61 -3.94 8.45 23.49
N PRO A 62 -3.43 7.41 24.17
CA PRO A 62 -3.96 6.07 24.01
C PRO A 62 -5.44 6.13 24.37
N ALA A 63 -6.29 5.73 23.42
CA ALA A 63 -7.72 5.62 23.65
C ALA A 63 -7.92 4.69 24.86
N ARG A 64 -8.34 5.31 25.97
CA ARG A 64 -9.09 4.79 27.10
C ARG A 64 -9.16 3.25 27.17
N SER A 65 -8.54 2.71 28.22
CA SER A 65 -8.84 1.41 28.83
C SER A 65 -10.27 0.95 28.50
N ARG A 66 -10.38 -0.20 27.82
CA ARG A 66 -11.61 -0.99 27.88
C ARG A 66 -11.38 -2.02 28.98
N ALA A 67 -12.24 -1.91 29.99
CA ALA A 67 -12.44 -2.87 31.07
C ALA A 67 -12.72 -4.27 30.55
#